data_AF-A0A8H4SP98-F1
#
_entry.id   AF-A0A8H4SP98-F1
#
_cell.length_a   1.000
_cell.length_b   1.000
_cell.length_c   1.000
_cell.angle_alpha   90.00
_cell.angle_beta   90.00
_cell.angle_gamma   90.00
#
_symmetry.space_group_name_H-M   'P 1'
#
loop_
_entity.id
_entity.type
_entity.pdbx_description
1 polymer ?
#
loop_
_entity_poly.entity_id
_entity_poly.type
_entity_poly.pdbx_seq_one_letter_code
_entity_poly.pdbx_strand_id
1 'polypeptide(L)'
;MYSFENCGPLFQEMPAFLRKNKYQNVTDRKATIFQPAYNTDLDTYTYFSQHPENLQALIKYMGLEQDVRGRWLEAYPFEKHTQGWNPNPEEALFVDIGGNVGHYCALFRKKFPEIPVRIVLEDLPGTLAHSLPTPGVDKLGHDFFLPQPIKGAKFYHLGWILHNWSDEKAKIILHQIKLAMTPQSVLLINDMILPETQIPAFATALDLVMLGACGSLERTGQQWNDLLADVGLVIQDANVYDHELFHGEDYPMAGQY
;
A
#
# COMPACT_ATOMS: atom_id res chain seq x y z
N MET A 1 17.26 10.29 -9.82
CA MET A 1 16.82 9.71 -11.10
C MET A 1 15.32 9.45 -11.06
N TYR A 2 14.79 8.59 -10.16
CA TYR A 2 13.33 8.38 -10.02
C TYR A 2 12.51 9.68 -9.97
N SER A 3 12.80 10.59 -9.03
CA SER A 3 12.02 11.83 -8.90
C SER A 3 12.09 12.72 -10.15
N PHE A 4 13.19 12.67 -10.90
CA PHE A 4 13.35 13.47 -12.11
C PHE A 4 12.63 12.84 -13.30
N GLU A 5 12.83 11.55 -13.54
CA GLU A 5 12.27 10.81 -14.69
C GLU A 5 10.77 10.51 -14.55
N ASN A 6 10.33 10.19 -13.32
CA ASN A 6 8.98 9.67 -13.07
C ASN A 6 8.04 10.73 -12.45
N CYS A 7 8.55 11.63 -11.61
CA CYS A 7 7.72 12.65 -10.95
C CYS A 7 7.83 14.03 -11.61
N GLY A 8 9.00 14.37 -12.15
CA GLY A 8 9.28 15.66 -12.79
C GLY A 8 8.27 16.04 -13.88
N PRO A 9 7.96 15.15 -14.85
CA PRO A 9 6.96 15.43 -15.88
C PRO A 9 5.57 15.73 -15.32
N LEU A 10 5.17 15.03 -14.24
CA LEU A 10 3.87 15.25 -13.60
C LEU A 10 3.76 16.68 -13.05
N PHE A 11 4.79 17.16 -12.35
CA PHE A 11 4.79 18.50 -11.78
C PHE A 11 4.81 19.61 -12.85
N GLN A 12 5.46 19.36 -13.99
CA GLN A 12 5.48 20.31 -15.10
C GLN A 12 4.10 20.45 -15.76
N GLU A 13 3.39 19.33 -15.95
CA GLU A 13 2.08 19.32 -16.62
C GLU A 13 0.91 19.70 -15.70
N MET A 14 1.05 19.45 -14.39
CA MET A 14 0.00 19.62 -13.39
C MET A 14 -0.74 20.98 -13.46
N PRO A 15 -0.08 22.15 -13.55
CA PRO A 15 -0.80 23.44 -13.61
C PRO A 15 -1.67 23.61 -14.87
N ALA A 16 -1.23 23.07 -16.01
CA ALA A 16 -2.00 23.13 -17.25
C ALA A 16 -3.21 22.18 -17.18
N PHE A 17 -2.98 20.95 -16.72
CA PHE A 17 -4.02 19.96 -16.51
C PHE A 17 -5.11 20.44 -15.55
N LEU A 18 -4.74 20.93 -14.36
CA LEU A 18 -5.71 21.38 -13.35
C LEU A 18 -6.58 22.54 -13.86
N ARG A 19 -5.99 23.50 -14.59
CA ARG A 19 -6.76 24.58 -15.25
C ARG A 19 -7.76 24.04 -16.27
N LYS A 20 -7.31 23.11 -17.12
CA LYS A 20 -8.16 22.47 -18.14
C LYS A 20 -9.31 21.69 -17.49
N ASN A 21 -9.03 21.00 -16.39
CA ASN A 21 -10.00 20.21 -15.63
C ASN A 21 -10.83 21.06 -14.63
N LYS A 22 -10.73 22.40 -14.67
CA LYS A 22 -11.45 23.31 -13.76
C LYS A 22 -11.25 22.96 -12.29
N TYR A 23 -10.06 22.50 -11.93
CA TYR A 23 -9.65 22.15 -10.57
C TYR A 23 -10.57 21.11 -9.89
N GLN A 24 -11.22 20.25 -10.67
CA GLN A 24 -12.00 19.13 -10.11
C GLN A 24 -11.07 17.99 -9.71
N ASN A 25 -11.49 17.24 -8.69
CA ASN A 25 -10.80 16.04 -8.25
C ASN A 25 -10.70 15.02 -9.40
N VAL A 26 -9.56 14.35 -9.46
CA VAL A 26 -9.28 13.29 -10.42
C VAL A 26 -9.47 11.96 -9.69
N THR A 27 -10.31 11.07 -10.22
CA THR A 27 -10.56 9.76 -9.63
C THR A 27 -10.43 8.59 -10.61
N ASP A 28 -10.27 8.89 -11.90
CA ASP A 28 -10.01 7.89 -12.94
C ASP A 28 -8.51 7.84 -13.27
N ARG A 29 -7.88 6.68 -13.00
CA ARG A 29 -6.44 6.46 -13.24
C ARG A 29 -6.02 6.58 -14.71
N LYS A 30 -6.99 6.52 -15.64
CA LYS A 30 -6.77 6.71 -17.08
C LYS A 30 -6.99 8.15 -17.55
N ALA A 31 -7.36 9.05 -16.64
CA ALA A 31 -7.62 10.46 -16.93
C ALA A 31 -7.01 11.38 -15.86
N THR A 32 -5.73 11.15 -15.57
CA THR A 32 -4.89 11.90 -14.62
C THR A 32 -3.92 12.84 -15.32
N ILE A 33 -3.05 13.49 -14.55
CA ILE A 33 -1.95 14.32 -15.06
C ILE A 33 -0.91 13.47 -15.82
N PHE A 34 -0.81 12.17 -15.49
CA PHE A 34 0.12 11.25 -16.14
C PHE A 34 -0.06 11.18 -17.66
N GLN A 35 -1.30 11.05 -18.13
CA GLN A 35 -1.60 10.86 -19.55
C GLN A 35 -1.05 11.98 -20.44
N PRO A 36 -1.33 13.28 -20.18
CA PRO A 36 -0.70 14.35 -20.94
C PRO A 36 0.80 14.50 -20.65
N ALA A 37 1.28 14.25 -19.42
CA ALA A 37 2.69 14.38 -19.09
C ALA A 37 3.59 13.39 -19.85
N TYR A 38 3.10 12.18 -20.11
CA TYR A 38 3.80 11.13 -20.84
C TYR A 38 3.28 10.93 -22.28
N ASN A 39 2.32 11.75 -22.70
CA ASN A 39 1.65 11.67 -24.01
C ASN A 39 1.16 10.24 -24.32
N THR A 40 0.33 9.68 -23.44
CA THR A 40 -0.15 8.29 -23.50
C THR A 40 -1.60 8.17 -23.03
N ASP A 41 -2.30 7.12 -23.46
CA ASP A 41 -3.64 6.75 -22.97
C ASP A 41 -3.57 5.63 -21.90
N LEU A 42 -2.37 5.19 -21.53
CA LEU A 42 -2.14 4.12 -20.55
C LEU A 42 -2.15 4.69 -19.12
N ASP A 43 -2.50 3.84 -18.14
CA ASP A 43 -2.21 4.16 -16.74
C ASP A 43 -0.72 4.00 -16.41
N THR A 44 -0.28 4.61 -15.32
CA THR A 44 1.13 4.68 -14.89
C THR A 44 1.84 3.34 -14.90
N TYR A 45 1.25 2.29 -14.32
CA TYR A 45 1.92 1.00 -14.20
C TYR A 45 1.95 0.25 -15.54
N THR A 46 0.87 0.32 -16.32
CA THR A 46 0.85 -0.24 -17.68
C THR A 46 1.89 0.46 -18.56
N TYR A 47 2.03 1.78 -18.47
CA TYR A 47 3.06 2.53 -19.18
C TYR A 47 4.46 2.11 -18.71
N PHE A 48 4.76 2.10 -17.40
CA PHE A 48 6.08 1.69 -16.90
C PHE A 48 6.44 0.26 -17.31
N SER A 49 5.49 -0.68 -17.36
CA SER A 49 5.76 -2.05 -17.82
C SER A 49 6.30 -2.12 -19.26
N GLN A 50 6.01 -1.10 -20.08
CA GLN A 50 6.45 -0.97 -21.47
C GLN A 50 7.68 -0.06 -21.62
N HIS A 51 8.10 0.62 -20.56
CA HIS A 51 9.19 1.61 -20.55
C HIS A 51 10.22 1.25 -19.47
N PRO A 52 11.24 0.42 -19.82
CA PRO A 52 12.17 -0.16 -18.85
C PRO A 52 12.89 0.85 -17.96
N GLU A 53 13.22 2.05 -18.47
CA GLU A 53 13.91 3.08 -17.69
C GLU A 53 13.05 3.58 -16.53
N ASN A 54 11.77 3.88 -16.78
CA ASN A 54 10.83 4.30 -15.75
C ASN A 54 10.57 3.20 -14.72
N LEU A 55 10.40 1.95 -15.19
CA LEU A 55 10.21 0.80 -14.33
C LEU A 55 11.42 0.53 -13.44
N GLN A 56 12.64 0.57 -14.00
CA GLN A 56 13.87 0.38 -13.24
C GLN A 56 14.06 1.50 -12.20
N ALA A 57 13.75 2.75 -12.55
CA ALA A 57 13.81 3.85 -11.61
C ALA A 57 12.81 3.66 -10.45
N LEU A 58 11.59 3.20 -10.73
CA LEU A 58 10.59 2.88 -9.72
C LEU A 58 11.05 1.72 -8.82
N ILE A 59 11.48 0.60 -9.39
CA ILE A 59 11.96 -0.58 -8.64
C ILE A 59 13.13 -0.17 -7.74
N LYS A 60 14.08 0.62 -8.25
CA LYS A 60 15.21 1.10 -7.46
C LYS A 60 14.78 1.99 -6.29
N TYR A 61 13.84 2.92 -6.53
CA TYR A 61 13.30 3.76 -5.46
C TYR A 61 12.59 2.92 -4.39
N MET A 62 11.69 2.02 -4.81
CA MET A 62 11.02 1.08 -3.90
C MET A 62 12.02 0.23 -3.11
N GLY A 63 13.15 -0.15 -3.72
CA GLY A 63 14.26 -0.87 -3.09
C GLY A 63 14.94 -0.11 -1.95
N LEU A 64 15.18 1.20 -2.14
CA LEU A 64 15.84 2.04 -1.14
C LEU A 64 14.95 2.30 0.09
N GLU A 65 13.64 2.34 -0.11
CA GLU A 65 12.68 2.60 0.96
C GLU A 65 12.38 1.36 1.83
N GLN A 66 12.90 0.17 1.48
CA GLN A 66 12.50 -1.08 2.13
C GLN A 66 12.89 -1.16 3.60
N ASP A 67 14.09 -0.68 3.95
CA ASP A 67 14.54 -0.72 5.33
C ASP A 67 13.67 0.18 6.21
N VAL A 68 13.27 1.35 5.69
CA VAL A 68 12.37 2.29 6.35
C VAL A 68 10.96 1.70 6.45
N ARG A 69 10.41 1.29 5.31
CA ARG A 69 9.06 0.75 5.20
C ARG A 69 8.89 -0.59 5.86
N GLY A 70 9.98 -1.30 6.20
CA GLY A 70 9.96 -2.57 6.94
C GLY A 70 9.97 -2.41 8.46
N ARG A 71 10.24 -1.22 9.01
CA ARG A 71 10.33 -0.95 10.46
C ARG A 71 9.04 -1.28 11.21
N TRP A 72 7.88 -1.21 10.56
CA TRP A 72 6.60 -1.57 11.16
C TRP A 72 6.58 -3.01 11.71
N LEU A 73 7.37 -3.92 11.13
CA LEU A 73 7.45 -5.30 11.62
C LEU A 73 8.02 -5.38 13.03
N GLU A 74 8.85 -4.42 13.43
CA GLU A 74 9.36 -4.31 14.80
C GLU A 74 8.39 -3.56 15.72
N ALA A 75 7.65 -2.59 15.17
CA ALA A 75 6.72 -1.77 15.95
C ALA A 75 5.38 -2.47 16.24
N TYR A 76 4.91 -3.33 15.34
CA TYR A 76 3.61 -3.97 15.45
C TYR A 76 3.63 -5.14 16.46
N PRO A 77 2.71 -5.18 17.44
CA PRO A 77 2.74 -6.16 18.54
C PRO A 77 2.15 -7.52 18.12
N PHE A 78 2.84 -8.26 17.26
CA PHE A 78 2.36 -9.54 16.72
C PHE A 78 2.00 -10.57 17.80
N GLU A 79 2.76 -10.62 18.90
CA GLU A 79 2.54 -11.55 20.01
C GLU A 79 1.19 -11.30 20.69
N LYS A 80 0.79 -10.04 20.85
CA LYS A 80 -0.52 -9.64 21.40
C LYS A 80 -1.65 -10.20 20.53
N HIS A 81 -1.51 -10.10 19.20
CA HIS A 81 -2.56 -10.50 18.28
C HIS A 81 -2.54 -11.98 17.93
N THR A 82 -1.43 -12.68 18.14
CA THR A 82 -1.30 -14.14 17.93
C THR A 82 -1.48 -14.95 19.21
N GLN A 83 -1.67 -14.32 20.37
CA GLN A 83 -1.93 -15.02 21.63
C GLN A 83 -3.19 -15.91 21.52
N GLY A 84 -3.02 -17.21 21.76
CA GLY A 84 -4.09 -18.20 21.67
C GLY A 84 -4.54 -18.52 20.24
N TRP A 85 -3.90 -17.94 19.22
CA TRP A 85 -4.13 -18.33 17.83
C TRP A 85 -3.49 -19.69 17.58
N ASN A 86 -4.31 -20.68 17.23
CA ASN A 86 -3.89 -22.03 16.92
C ASN A 86 -4.23 -22.32 15.45
N PRO A 87 -3.30 -22.04 14.51
CA PRO A 87 -3.59 -22.17 13.10
C PRO A 87 -3.94 -23.62 12.73
N ASN A 88 -4.93 -23.78 11.88
CA ASN A 88 -4.99 -24.98 11.05
C ASN A 88 -3.81 -24.94 10.05
N PRO A 89 -3.10 -26.05 9.78
CA PRO A 89 -2.04 -26.11 8.77
C PRO A 89 -2.41 -25.51 7.39
N GLU A 90 -3.69 -25.47 7.04
CA GLU A 90 -4.19 -24.88 5.79
C GLU A 90 -4.35 -23.34 5.82
N GLU A 91 -4.42 -22.74 7.02
CA GLU A 91 -4.61 -21.31 7.21
C GLU A 91 -3.29 -20.54 7.05
N ALA A 92 -3.33 -19.44 6.30
CA ALA A 92 -2.19 -18.54 6.18
C ALA A 92 -2.06 -17.66 7.43
N LEU A 93 -0.84 -17.56 7.98
CA LEU A 93 -0.54 -16.54 8.99
C LEU A 93 -0.55 -15.15 8.34
N PHE A 94 0.06 -15.03 7.16
CA PHE A 94 0.31 -13.75 6.53
C PHE A 94 0.04 -13.83 5.02
N VAL A 95 -0.81 -12.94 4.52
CA VAL A 95 -1.10 -12.75 3.10
C VAL A 95 -0.70 -11.34 2.73
N ASP A 96 0.37 -11.20 1.95
CA ASP A 96 0.89 -9.92 1.44
C ASP A 96 0.24 -9.59 0.10
N ILE A 97 -0.76 -8.71 0.13
CA ILE A 97 -1.61 -8.40 -1.03
C ILE A 97 -0.99 -7.25 -1.81
N GLY A 98 -0.69 -7.48 -3.09
CA GLY A 98 0.08 -6.53 -3.90
C GLY A 98 1.54 -6.42 -3.40
N GLY A 99 2.09 -7.50 -2.85
CA GLY A 99 3.40 -7.51 -2.19
C GLY A 99 4.61 -7.35 -3.11
N ASN A 100 4.38 -7.11 -4.41
CA ASN A 100 5.40 -6.90 -5.41
C ASN A 100 6.38 -8.10 -5.47
N VAL A 101 7.68 -7.86 -5.39
CA VAL A 101 8.68 -8.94 -5.40
C VAL A 101 8.80 -9.67 -4.05
N GLY A 102 7.99 -9.33 -3.04
CA GLY A 102 7.86 -10.11 -1.79
C GLY A 102 8.81 -9.72 -0.67
N HIS A 103 9.17 -8.43 -0.56
CA HIS A 103 10.08 -7.95 0.48
C HIS A 103 9.48 -8.08 1.89
N TYR A 104 8.20 -7.77 2.08
CA TYR A 104 7.56 -7.93 3.38
C TYR A 104 7.46 -9.41 3.77
N CYS A 105 7.13 -10.30 2.83
CA CYS A 105 7.19 -11.74 3.09
C CYS A 105 8.59 -12.21 3.53
N ALA A 106 9.66 -11.69 2.91
CA ALA A 106 11.04 -12.01 3.29
C ALA A 106 11.39 -11.51 4.70
N LEU A 107 11.03 -10.27 5.03
CA LEU A 107 11.25 -9.70 6.35
C LEU A 107 10.41 -10.42 7.42
N PHE A 108 9.16 -10.74 7.11
CA PHE A 108 8.26 -11.47 7.99
C PHE A 108 8.77 -12.88 8.28
N ARG A 109 9.21 -13.63 7.26
CA ARG A 109 9.82 -14.97 7.43
C ARG A 109 11.12 -14.89 8.24
N LYS A 110 11.93 -13.85 8.07
CA LYS A 110 13.15 -13.62 8.86
C LYS A 110 12.83 -13.35 10.33
N LYS A 111 11.75 -12.60 10.63
CA LYS A 111 11.31 -12.31 12.00
C LYS A 111 10.72 -13.54 12.68
N PHE A 112 10.00 -14.39 11.93
CA PHE A 112 9.32 -15.58 12.45
C PHE A 112 9.82 -16.88 11.78
N PRO A 113 11.12 -17.25 11.96
CA PRO A 113 11.70 -18.39 11.26
C PRO A 113 11.17 -19.74 11.76
N GLU A 114 10.84 -19.84 13.05
CA GLU A 114 10.45 -21.09 13.72
C GLU A 114 8.95 -21.38 13.68
N ILE A 115 8.13 -20.47 13.13
CA ILE A 115 6.69 -20.68 13.06
C ILE A 115 6.39 -21.46 11.76
N PRO A 116 5.92 -22.72 11.83
CA PRO A 116 5.54 -23.52 10.66
C PRO A 116 4.18 -23.04 10.14
N VAL A 117 4.19 -21.85 9.58
CA VAL A 117 3.00 -21.17 9.05
C VAL A 117 3.18 -20.82 7.59
N ARG A 118 2.05 -20.91 6.90
CA ARG A 118 1.91 -20.53 5.51
C ARG A 118 1.95 -19.02 5.37
N ILE A 119 2.82 -18.55 4.49
CA ILE A 119 2.96 -17.14 4.08
C ILE A 119 2.63 -17.11 2.59
N VAL A 120 1.75 -16.21 2.18
CA VAL A 120 1.33 -16.08 0.78
C VAL A 120 1.69 -14.68 0.28
N LEU A 121 2.40 -14.62 -0.83
CA LEU A 121 2.63 -13.41 -1.62
C LEU A 121 1.62 -13.37 -2.77
N GLU A 122 0.80 -12.33 -2.81
CA GLU A 122 -0.16 -12.06 -3.88
C GLU A 122 0.28 -10.86 -4.71
N ASP A 123 0.33 -11.03 -6.02
CA ASP A 123 0.46 -9.94 -7.00
C ASP A 123 0.01 -10.45 -8.37
N LEU A 124 0.03 -9.60 -9.40
CA LEU A 124 -0.24 -10.03 -10.76
C LEU A 124 0.82 -11.05 -11.23
N PRO A 125 0.45 -12.06 -12.05
CA PRO A 125 1.39 -13.09 -12.50
C PRO A 125 2.68 -12.54 -13.15
N GLY A 126 2.57 -11.43 -13.90
CA GLY A 126 3.72 -10.77 -14.51
C GLY A 126 4.71 -10.21 -13.47
N THR A 127 4.21 -9.62 -12.37
CA THR A 127 5.04 -9.13 -11.27
C THR A 127 5.73 -10.30 -10.54
N LEU A 128 4.97 -11.37 -10.26
CA LEU A 128 5.47 -12.52 -9.52
C LEU A 128 6.60 -13.27 -10.24
N ALA A 129 6.71 -13.16 -11.56
CA ALA A 129 7.84 -13.70 -12.32
C ALA A 129 9.20 -13.13 -11.85
N HIS A 130 9.21 -11.96 -11.21
CA HIS A 130 10.39 -11.28 -10.68
C HIS A 130 10.53 -11.37 -9.16
N SER A 131 9.68 -12.15 -8.49
CA SER A 131 9.65 -12.24 -7.03
C SER A 131 10.87 -12.95 -6.45
N LEU A 132 11.26 -12.53 -5.25
CA LEU A 132 12.40 -13.08 -4.52
C LEU A 132 12.22 -14.58 -4.24
N PRO A 133 13.33 -15.35 -4.20
CA PRO A 133 13.30 -16.76 -3.83
C PRO A 133 13.30 -16.93 -2.31
N THR A 134 12.21 -16.52 -1.64
CA THR A 134 12.08 -16.63 -0.18
C THR A 134 11.53 -18.01 0.22
N PRO A 135 12.29 -18.83 0.97
CA PRO A 135 11.81 -20.16 1.40
C PRO A 135 10.53 -20.09 2.23
N GLY A 136 9.61 -21.02 1.96
CA GLY A 136 8.33 -21.12 2.67
C GLY A 136 7.33 -20.01 2.33
N VAL A 137 7.53 -19.25 1.26
CA VAL A 137 6.54 -18.27 0.78
C VAL A 137 5.87 -18.82 -0.48
N ASP A 138 4.57 -19.05 -0.38
CA ASP A 138 3.72 -19.41 -1.51
C ASP A 138 3.50 -18.16 -2.38
N LYS A 139 3.56 -18.33 -3.70
CA LYS A 139 3.30 -17.24 -4.67
C LYS A 139 1.96 -17.50 -5.33
N LEU A 140 1.05 -16.54 -5.27
CA LEU A 140 -0.30 -16.65 -5.81
C LEU A 140 -0.60 -15.48 -6.73
N GLY A 141 -0.75 -15.75 -8.03
CA GLY A 141 -1.21 -14.75 -9.00
C GLY A 141 -2.62 -14.30 -8.67
N HIS A 142 -2.80 -13.05 -8.25
CA HIS A 142 -4.10 -12.52 -7.84
C HIS A 142 -4.26 -11.04 -8.17
N ASP A 143 -5.47 -10.68 -8.62
CA ASP A 143 -5.93 -9.30 -8.76
C ASP A 143 -6.83 -8.98 -7.56
N PHE A 144 -6.39 -8.05 -6.70
CA PHE A 144 -7.07 -7.69 -5.46
C PHE A 144 -8.45 -7.02 -5.65
N PHE A 145 -8.85 -6.70 -6.88
CA PHE A 145 -10.23 -6.27 -7.17
C PHE A 145 -11.20 -7.45 -7.26
N LEU A 146 -10.69 -8.67 -7.39
CA LEU A 146 -11.45 -9.91 -7.40
C LEU A 146 -11.63 -10.46 -5.97
N PRO A 147 -12.56 -11.41 -5.76
CA PRO A 147 -12.72 -12.04 -4.45
C PRO A 147 -11.43 -12.65 -3.92
N GLN A 148 -11.05 -12.24 -2.71
CA GLN A 148 -9.81 -12.67 -2.04
C GLN A 148 -9.81 -14.20 -1.85
N PRO A 149 -8.88 -14.95 -2.49
CA PRO A 149 -8.89 -16.41 -2.53
C PRO A 149 -8.51 -17.08 -1.20
N ILE A 150 -7.61 -16.47 -0.43
CA ILE A 150 -7.19 -16.99 0.87
C ILE A 150 -8.22 -16.57 1.91
N LYS A 151 -8.90 -17.54 2.51
CA LYS A 151 -9.95 -17.32 3.53
C LYS A 151 -9.39 -17.54 4.93
N GLY A 152 -9.82 -16.71 5.88
CA GLY A 152 -9.50 -16.86 7.29
C GLY A 152 -8.03 -16.66 7.66
N ALA A 153 -7.24 -15.99 6.82
CA ALA A 153 -5.86 -15.69 7.19
C ALA A 153 -5.82 -14.83 8.46
N LYS A 154 -4.76 -15.00 9.26
CA LYS A 154 -4.59 -14.23 10.49
C LYS A 154 -4.28 -12.76 10.19
N PHE A 155 -3.38 -12.52 9.25
CA PHE A 155 -3.02 -11.18 8.79
C PHE A 155 -3.19 -11.08 7.28
N TYR A 156 -4.05 -10.16 6.84
CA TYR A 156 -4.05 -9.63 5.48
C TYR A 156 -3.30 -8.32 5.50
N HIS A 157 -2.28 -8.17 4.66
CA HIS A 157 -1.40 -7.01 4.65
C HIS A 157 -1.53 -6.24 3.33
N LEU A 158 -1.68 -4.93 3.43
CA LEU A 158 -1.65 -3.97 2.33
C LEU A 158 -0.56 -2.94 2.62
N GLY A 159 0.62 -3.14 2.03
CA GLY A 159 1.74 -2.21 2.19
C GLY A 159 1.84 -1.26 1.00
N TRP A 160 1.57 0.03 1.21
CA TRP A 160 1.65 1.07 0.18
C TRP A 160 0.79 0.74 -1.05
N ILE A 161 -0.41 0.22 -0.80
CA ILE A 161 -1.37 -0.14 -1.84
C ILE A 161 -2.43 0.94 -1.97
N LEU A 162 -3.11 1.24 -0.87
CA LEU A 162 -4.34 2.03 -0.87
C LEU A 162 -4.11 3.50 -1.21
N HIS A 163 -2.92 4.05 -0.97
CA HIS A 163 -2.55 5.39 -1.44
C HIS A 163 -2.51 5.54 -2.98
N ASN A 164 -2.39 4.44 -3.74
CA ASN A 164 -2.42 4.45 -5.21
C ASN A 164 -3.85 4.46 -5.77
N TRP A 165 -4.86 4.46 -4.90
CA TRP A 165 -6.26 4.27 -5.29
C TRP A 165 -7.14 5.37 -4.70
N SER A 166 -8.09 5.85 -5.52
CA SER A 166 -9.19 6.68 -5.04
C SER A 166 -10.03 5.91 -4.02
N ASP A 167 -10.78 6.62 -3.17
CA ASP A 167 -11.59 5.99 -2.12
C ASP A 167 -12.58 4.96 -2.68
N GLU A 168 -13.20 5.25 -3.83
CA GLU A 168 -14.12 4.32 -4.50
C GLU A 168 -13.44 2.98 -4.83
N LYS A 169 -12.19 3.01 -5.30
CA LYS A 169 -11.42 1.81 -5.64
C LYS A 169 -10.85 1.14 -4.40
N ALA A 170 -10.36 1.91 -3.44
CA ALA A 170 -9.89 1.40 -2.15
C ALA A 170 -11.01 0.63 -1.42
N LYS A 171 -12.25 1.13 -1.43
CA LYS A 171 -13.42 0.44 -0.87
C LYS A 171 -13.66 -0.92 -1.50
N ILE A 172 -13.48 -1.06 -2.82
CA ILE A 172 -13.61 -2.36 -3.51
C ILE A 172 -12.58 -3.35 -2.97
N ILE A 173 -11.30 -2.94 -2.91
CA ILE A 173 -10.19 -3.79 -2.42
C ILE A 173 -10.48 -4.22 -0.97
N LEU A 174 -10.79 -3.26 -0.11
CA LEU A 174 -11.09 -3.51 1.30
C LEU A 174 -12.31 -4.44 1.46
N HIS A 175 -13.33 -4.28 0.63
CA HIS A 175 -14.51 -5.13 0.66
C HIS A 175 -14.18 -6.59 0.29
N GLN A 176 -13.37 -6.82 -0.74
CA GLN A 176 -12.96 -8.19 -1.12
C GLN A 176 -12.19 -8.88 0.01
N ILE A 177 -11.31 -8.15 0.70
CA ILE A 177 -10.55 -8.67 1.84
C ILE A 177 -11.49 -8.95 3.01
N LYS A 178 -12.38 -8.01 3.35
CA LYS A 178 -13.36 -8.18 4.43
C LYS A 178 -14.19 -9.46 4.27
N LEU A 179 -14.62 -9.78 3.05
CA LEU A 179 -15.37 -11.00 2.77
C LEU A 179 -14.57 -12.30 3.00
N ALA A 180 -13.25 -12.22 3.07
CA ALA A 180 -12.38 -13.35 3.39
C ALA A 180 -11.99 -13.45 4.87
N MET A 181 -12.20 -12.38 5.65
CA MET A 181 -11.84 -12.32 7.05
C MET A 181 -12.77 -13.15 7.94
N THR A 182 -12.20 -13.65 9.04
CA THR A 182 -12.94 -14.21 10.19
C THR A 182 -12.85 -13.23 11.37
N PRO A 183 -13.59 -13.45 12.47
CA PRO A 183 -13.42 -12.63 13.68
C PRO A 183 -12.00 -12.64 14.29
N GLN A 184 -11.14 -13.58 13.89
CA GLN A 184 -9.75 -13.66 14.34
C GLN A 184 -8.77 -12.98 13.38
N SER A 185 -9.21 -12.66 12.16
CA SER A 185 -8.40 -12.01 11.13
C SER A 185 -8.14 -10.54 11.48
N VAL A 186 -6.98 -10.06 11.09
CA VAL A 186 -6.57 -8.66 11.20
C VAL A 186 -6.16 -8.16 9.83
N LEU A 187 -6.68 -7.01 9.43
CA LEU A 187 -6.20 -6.28 8.26
C LEU A 187 -5.13 -5.28 8.72
N LEU A 188 -3.92 -5.45 8.20
CA LEU A 188 -2.78 -4.57 8.41
C LEU A 188 -2.65 -3.64 7.21
N ILE A 189 -2.93 -2.35 7.41
CA ILE A 189 -2.67 -1.32 6.41
C ILE A 189 -1.39 -0.62 6.82
N ASN A 190 -0.36 -0.77 5.98
CA ASN A 190 0.93 -0.13 6.15
C ASN A 190 1.06 0.97 5.09
N ASP A 191 0.65 2.19 5.47
CA ASP A 191 0.57 3.35 4.59
C ASP A 191 0.75 4.64 5.42
N MET A 192 0.84 5.80 4.77
CA MET A 192 0.98 7.07 5.48
C MET A 192 -0.29 7.47 6.24
N ILE A 193 -0.12 8.02 7.45
CA ILE A 193 -1.18 8.66 8.23
C ILE A 193 -0.80 10.13 8.39
N LEU A 194 -1.42 11.00 7.60
CA LEU A 194 -1.10 12.42 7.62
C LEU A 194 -1.67 13.10 8.89
N PRO A 195 -0.91 14.03 9.51
CA PRO A 195 -1.49 14.91 10.51
C PRO A 195 -2.48 15.89 9.85
N GLU A 196 -3.48 16.35 10.60
CA GLU A 196 -4.48 17.30 10.09
C GLU A 196 -3.89 18.69 9.76
N THR A 197 -2.77 19.05 10.40
CA THR A 197 -2.05 20.30 10.16
C THR A 197 -0.55 20.06 10.23
N GLN A 198 0.25 21.01 9.75
CA GLN A 198 1.72 20.92 9.77
C GLN A 198 2.24 19.66 9.06
N ILE A 199 1.61 19.31 7.93
CA ILE A 199 1.99 18.16 7.12
C ILE A 199 3.43 18.37 6.61
N PRO A 200 4.33 17.38 6.79
CA PRO A 200 5.69 17.47 6.28
C PRO A 200 5.72 17.71 4.76
N ALA A 201 6.73 18.47 4.32
CA ALA A 201 6.90 18.80 2.91
C ALA A 201 7.03 17.54 2.03
N PHE A 202 7.69 16.50 2.54
CA PHE A 202 7.81 15.21 1.85
C PHE A 202 6.44 14.56 1.61
N ALA A 203 5.62 14.45 2.65
CA ALA A 203 4.29 13.86 2.56
C ALA A 203 3.38 14.64 1.60
N THR A 204 3.46 15.97 1.62
CA THR A 204 2.72 16.83 0.68
C THR A 204 3.19 16.62 -0.77
N ALA A 205 4.51 16.52 -0.98
CA ALA A 205 5.06 16.25 -2.31
C ALA A 205 4.64 14.87 -2.84
N LEU A 206 4.60 13.86 -1.97
CA LEU A 206 4.17 12.51 -2.31
C LEU A 206 2.66 12.46 -2.63
N ASP A 207 1.82 13.17 -1.87
CA ASP A 207 0.40 13.33 -2.16
C ASP A 207 0.16 13.91 -3.57
N LEU A 208 0.92 14.94 -3.95
CA LEU A 208 0.86 15.49 -5.31
C LEU A 208 1.32 14.49 -6.39
N VAL A 209 2.25 13.60 -6.08
CA VAL A 209 2.63 12.49 -6.98
C VAL A 209 1.49 11.48 -7.09
N MET A 210 0.81 11.13 -5.99
CA MET A 210 -0.36 10.24 -6.01
C MET A 210 -1.52 10.84 -6.80
N LEU A 211 -1.80 12.13 -6.62
CA LEU A 211 -2.76 12.86 -7.45
C LEU A 211 -2.38 12.80 -8.94
N GLY A 212 -1.11 13.06 -9.24
CA GLY A 212 -0.62 13.17 -10.62
C GLY A 212 -0.54 11.84 -11.37
N ALA A 213 -0.01 10.81 -10.72
CA ALA A 213 0.26 9.50 -11.31
C ALA A 213 -0.94 8.54 -11.21
N CYS A 214 -1.74 8.66 -10.16
CA CYS A 214 -2.73 7.65 -9.81
C CYS A 214 -4.16 8.21 -9.75
N GLY A 215 -4.34 9.54 -9.67
CA GLY A 215 -5.66 10.12 -9.39
C GLY A 215 -6.14 9.72 -7.99
N SER A 216 -5.20 9.67 -7.05
CA SER A 216 -5.42 9.23 -5.67
C SER A 216 -4.83 10.24 -4.69
N LEU A 217 -4.73 9.86 -3.42
CA LEU A 217 -4.37 10.73 -2.31
C LEU A 217 -3.68 9.96 -1.20
N GLU A 218 -2.87 10.69 -0.45
CA GLU A 218 -2.42 10.34 0.89
C GLU A 218 -3.49 10.76 1.90
N ARG A 219 -3.70 9.98 2.96
CA ARG A 219 -4.86 10.11 3.84
C ARG A 219 -4.49 10.54 5.25
N THR A 220 -5.28 11.44 5.83
CA THR A 220 -5.24 11.72 7.27
C THR A 220 -5.83 10.56 8.08
N GLY A 221 -5.62 10.58 9.40
CA GLY A 221 -6.26 9.61 10.30
C GLY A 221 -7.79 9.61 10.19
N GLN A 222 -8.41 10.78 10.05
CA GLN A 222 -9.87 10.87 9.88
C GLN A 222 -10.31 10.26 8.54
N GLN A 223 -9.60 10.54 7.45
CA GLN A 223 -9.92 9.97 6.13
C GLN A 223 -9.76 8.44 6.11
N TRP A 224 -8.76 7.89 6.80
CA TRP A 224 -8.64 6.44 7.00
C TRP A 224 -9.82 5.85 7.77
N ASN A 225 -10.23 6.50 8.87
CA ASN A 225 -11.40 6.09 9.65
C ASN A 225 -12.67 6.05 8.79
N ASP A 226 -12.94 7.12 8.04
CA ASP A 226 -14.14 7.21 7.20
C ASP A 226 -14.12 6.14 6.10
N LEU A 227 -12.98 5.95 5.42
CA LEU A 227 -12.81 4.94 4.37
C LEU A 227 -13.09 3.52 4.89
N LEU A 228 -12.57 3.18 6.08
CA LEU A 228 -12.74 1.87 6.70
C LEU A 228 -14.15 1.67 7.23
N ALA A 229 -14.74 2.70 7.85
CA ALA A 229 -16.10 2.66 8.36
C ALA A 229 -17.13 2.41 7.25
N ASP A 230 -16.93 3.00 6.06
CA ASP A 230 -17.80 2.81 4.90
C ASP A 230 -17.86 1.36 4.39
N VAL A 231 -16.83 0.57 4.66
CA VAL A 231 -16.83 -0.88 4.37
C VAL A 231 -17.08 -1.72 5.62
N GLY A 232 -17.39 -1.09 6.75
CA GLY A 232 -17.66 -1.73 8.05
C GLY A 232 -16.44 -2.43 8.64
N LEU A 233 -15.27 -1.83 8.49
CA LEU A 233 -14.04 -2.14 9.22
C LEU A 233 -13.80 -1.02 10.25
N VAL A 234 -13.10 -1.33 11.34
CA VAL A 234 -12.80 -0.38 12.42
C VAL A 234 -11.32 -0.44 12.73
N ILE A 235 -10.70 0.72 12.92
CA ILE A 235 -9.31 0.80 13.38
C ILE A 235 -9.25 0.36 14.84
N GLN A 236 -8.43 -0.65 15.14
CA GLN A 236 -8.22 -1.15 16.50
C GLN A 236 -6.99 -0.54 17.17
N ASP A 237 -5.92 -0.36 16.40
CA ASP A 237 -4.65 0.17 16.86
C ASP A 237 -4.02 0.94 15.69
N ALA A 238 -3.36 2.07 15.96
CA ALA A 238 -2.57 2.83 14.99
C ALA A 238 -1.13 2.97 15.52
N ASN A 239 -0.17 2.36 14.81
CA ASN A 239 1.23 2.30 15.25
C ASN A 239 2.11 3.09 14.29
N VAL A 240 2.61 4.24 14.75
CA VAL A 240 3.60 5.03 14.03
C VAL A 240 4.98 4.41 14.25
N TYR A 241 5.71 4.15 13.16
CA TYR A 241 7.03 3.50 13.20
C TYR A 241 8.14 4.34 12.54
N ASP A 242 7.81 5.51 12.01
CA ASP A 242 8.76 6.48 11.49
C ASP A 242 8.29 7.90 11.80
N HIS A 243 8.99 8.55 12.74
CA HIS A 243 8.69 9.90 13.22
C HIS A 243 9.46 10.99 12.48
N GLU A 244 10.55 10.65 11.78
CA GLU A 244 11.48 11.64 11.21
C GLU A 244 11.04 12.11 9.82
N LEU A 245 10.39 11.25 9.04
CA LEU A 245 9.97 11.56 7.67
C LEU A 245 8.49 11.97 7.55
N PHE A 246 7.65 11.63 8.53
CA PHE A 246 6.20 11.58 8.33
C PHE A 246 5.35 12.33 9.36
N HIS A 247 5.90 12.75 10.50
CA HIS A 247 5.18 13.54 11.49
C HIS A 247 5.92 14.84 11.83
N GLY A 248 5.20 15.98 11.85
CA GLY A 248 5.65 17.12 12.63
C GLY A 248 5.75 16.70 14.10
N GLU A 249 6.67 17.28 14.86
CA GLU A 249 7.16 16.80 16.17
C GLU A 249 6.08 16.56 17.26
N ASP A 250 4.80 16.87 17.03
CA ASP A 250 3.72 16.84 18.04
C ASP A 250 2.40 16.23 17.52
N TYR A 251 2.38 14.94 17.16
CA TYR A 251 1.10 14.21 17.11
C TYR A 251 0.81 13.57 18.47
N PRO A 252 -0.26 13.94 19.19
CA PRO A 252 -0.58 13.35 20.47
C PRO A 252 -0.92 11.86 20.30
N MET A 253 -0.01 11.00 20.74
CA MET A 253 -0.22 9.58 20.95
C MET A 253 -1.17 9.38 22.13
N ALA A 254 -2.48 9.60 21.95
CA ALA A 254 -3.48 9.23 22.95
C ALA A 254 -4.89 9.22 22.34
N GLY A 255 -5.37 8.04 22.02
CA GLY A 255 -6.77 7.76 21.75
C GLY A 255 -6.92 6.27 21.52
N GLN A 256 -7.27 5.51 22.56
CA GLN A 256 -7.87 4.20 22.37
C GLN A 256 -9.11 4.41 21.50
N TYR A 257 -9.12 3.82 20.31
CA TYR A 257 -10.33 3.65 19.51
C TYR A 257 -10.80 2.21 19.69
#